data_AF-A0A382H3Z0-F1
#
_entry.id   AF-A0A382H3Z0-F1
#
_cell.length_a   1.000
_cell.length_b   1.000
_cell.length_c   1.000
_cell.angle_alpha   90.00
_cell.angle_beta   90.00
_cell.angle_gamma   90.00
#
_symmetry.space_group_name_H-M   'P 1'
#
loop_
_entity.id
_entity.type
_entity.pdbx_description
1 polymer ?
#
loop_
_entity_poly.entity_id
_entity_poly.type
_entity_poly.pdbx_seq_one_letter_code
_entity_poly.pdbx_strand_id
1 'polypeptide(L)' 'MASKVIAKLKNSKSDIEYLSVGGEHLKALGIKSLFDLKEVTYLGFTRVLLNVFKIKRKINETVKEIVKFKPDILF' A
#
# COMPACT_ATOMS: atom_id res chain seq x y z
N MET A 1 12.46 2.10 4.21
CA MET A 1 11.47 1.54 3.28
C MET A 1 10.78 0.35 3.94
N ALA A 2 9.45 0.27 3.85
CA ALA A 2 8.66 -0.82 4.43
C ALA A 2 9.14 -2.22 3.99
N SER A 3 9.58 -2.35 2.74
CA SER A 3 10.14 -3.60 2.19
C SER A 3 11.30 -4.17 2.99
N LYS A 4 12.18 -3.34 3.56
CA LYS A 4 13.30 -3.82 4.39
C LYS A 4 12.83 -4.41 5.72
N VAL A 5 11.81 -3.79 6.33
CA VAL A 5 11.20 -4.28 7.57
C VAL A 5 10.53 -5.62 7.31
N ILE A 6 9.70 -5.70 6.26
CA ILE A 6 8.97 -6.92 5.91
C ILE A 6 9.93 -8.04 5.48
N ALA A 7 10.99 -7.73 4.72
CA ALA A 7 12.01 -8.72 4.36
C ALA A 7 12.66 -9.35 5.60
N LYS A 8 12.96 -8.56 6.65
CA LYS A 8 13.47 -9.10 7.91
C LYS A 8 12.40 -9.91 8.65
N LEU A 9 11.16 -9.42 8.72
CA LEU A 9 10.07 -10.09 9.42
C LEU A 9 9.74 -11.46 8.81
N LYS A 10 9.68 -11.57 7.48
CA LYS A 10 9.44 -12.85 6.79
C LYS A 10 10.47 -13.93 7.13
N ASN A 11 11.71 -13.55 7.46
CA ASN A 11 12.74 -14.50 7.87
C ASN A 11 12.54 -14.99 9.33
N SER A 12 11.89 -14.20 10.17
CA SER A 12 11.66 -14.52 11.59
C SER A 12 10.26 -15.08 11.90
N LYS A 13 9.26 -14.73 11.08
CA LYS A 13 7.85 -15.09 11.24
C LYS A 13 7.19 -15.22 9.87
N SER A 14 6.77 -16.44 9.52
CA SER A 14 6.14 -16.76 8.24
C SER A 14 4.61 -16.69 8.27
N ASP A 15 4.02 -16.56 9.46
CA ASP A 15 2.58 -16.53 9.72
C ASP A 15 1.95 -15.14 9.59
N ILE A 16 2.72 -14.13 9.18
CA ILE A 16 2.23 -12.76 9.02
C ILE A 16 1.64 -12.59 7.62
N GLU A 17 0.37 -12.16 7.56
CA GLU A 17 -0.27 -11.72 6.34
C GLU A 17 0.05 -10.25 6.03
N TYR A 18 0.26 -9.94 4.75
CA TYR A 18 0.64 -8.60 4.31
C TYR A 18 -0.28 -8.10 3.19
N LEU A 19 -0.62 -6.82 3.27
CA LEU A 19 -1.32 -6.08 2.24
C LEU A 19 -0.66 -4.70 2.09
N SER A 20 -0.48 -4.22 0.87
CA SER A 20 0.17 -2.94 0.61
C SER A 20 -0.61 -2.03 -0.35
N VAL A 21 -0.17 -0.78 -0.43
CA VAL A 21 -0.64 0.23 -1.38
C VAL A 21 0.53 0.65 -2.27
N GLY A 22 0.71 -0.06 -3.38
CA GLY A 22 1.83 0.10 -4.30
C GLY A 22 3.16 -0.43 -3.77
N GLY A 23 4.24 0.01 -4.43
CA GLY A 23 5.63 -0.27 -4.07
C GLY A 23 6.24 -1.48 -4.79
N GLU A 24 7.09 -1.22 -5.78
CA GLU A 24 7.78 -2.26 -6.56
C GLU A 24 8.59 -3.23 -5.69
N HIS A 25 9.27 -2.72 -4.65
CA HIS A 25 10.04 -3.56 -3.73
C HIS A 25 9.14 -4.47 -2.86
N LEU A 26 7.91 -4.07 -2.56
CA LEU A 26 6.96 -4.91 -1.82
C LEU A 26 6.40 -6.00 -2.75
N LYS A 27 6.06 -5.61 -3.99
CA LYS A 27 5.65 -6.54 -5.05
C LYS A 27 6.73 -7.60 -5.32
N ALA A 28 8.00 -7.20 -5.37
CA ALA A 28 9.14 -8.11 -5.52
C ALA A 28 9.31 -9.11 -4.35
N LEU A 29 8.82 -8.76 -3.16
CA LEU A 29 8.75 -9.67 -2.00
C LEU A 29 7.52 -10.59 -2.00
N GLY A 30 6.71 -10.54 -3.07
CA GLY A 30 5.47 -11.30 -3.22
C GLY A 30 4.30 -10.74 -2.41
N ILE A 31 4.40 -9.49 -1.92
CA ILE A 31 3.33 -8.87 -1.13
C ILE A 31 2.26 -8.34 -2.08
N LYS A 32 1.01 -8.69 -1.80
CA LYS A 32 -0.13 -8.23 -2.58
C LYS A 32 -0.34 -6.73 -2.37
N SER A 33 -0.56 -6.02 -3.47
CA SER A 33 -0.90 -4.61 -3.47
C SER A 33 -2.34 -4.38 -3.87
N LEU A 34 -3.02 -3.42 -3.24
CA LEU A 34 -4.37 -2.99 -3.59
C LEU A 34 -4.43 -2.27 -4.95
N PHE A 35 -3.35 -1.56 -5.29
CA PHE A 35 -3.23 -0.80 -6.53
C PHE A 35 -1.82 -0.95 -7.10
N ASP A 36 -1.67 -0.82 -8.41
CA ASP A 36 -0.33 -0.60 -8.96
C ASP A 36 0.19 0.78 -8.55
N LEU A 37 1.51 0.89 -8.35
CA LEU A 37 2.15 2.13 -7.86
C LEU A 37 1.77 3.35 -8.71
N LYS A 38 1.65 3.17 -10.02
CA LYS A 38 1.28 4.22 -10.98
C LYS A 38 -0.12 4.81 -10.74
N GLU A 39 -1.04 4.06 -10.13
CA GLU A 39 -2.41 4.54 -9.88
C GLU A 39 -2.51 5.51 -8.69
N VAL A 40 -1.54 5.44 -7.78
CA VAL A 40 -1.50 6.22 -6.53
C VAL A 40 -0.36 7.24 -6.51
N THR A 41 0.49 7.24 -7.55
CA THR A 41 1.60 8.18 -7.68
C THR A 41 1.18 9.45 -8.42
N TYR A 42 1.20 10.59 -7.72
CA TYR A 42 0.90 11.90 -8.28
C TYR A 42 2.10 12.83 -8.09
N LEU A 43 2.88 13.04 -9.16
CA LEU A 43 4.06 13.90 -9.13
C LEU A 43 3.69 15.32 -9.58
N GLY A 44 3.95 16.31 -8.73
CA GLY A 44 3.71 17.73 -8.98
C GLY A 44 2.34 18.22 -8.50
N PHE A 45 2.31 19.44 -7.94
CA PHE A 45 1.12 19.99 -7.27
C PHE A 45 -0.08 20.14 -8.22
N THR A 46 0.13 20.50 -9.48
CA THR A 46 -0.95 20.62 -10.48
C THR A 46 -1.66 19.29 -10.71
N ARG A 47 -0.91 18.18 -10.79
CA ARG A 47 -1.50 16.83 -10.92
C ARG A 47 -2.29 16.44 -9.69
N VAL A 48 -1.84 16.82 -8.49
CA VAL A 48 -2.57 16.60 -7.24
C VAL A 48 -3.90 17.36 -7.26
N LEU A 49 -3.88 18.67 -7.55
CA LEU A 49 -5.08 19.51 -7.59
C LEU A 49 -6.11 19.00 -8.61
N LEU A 50 -5.67 18.67 -9.82
CA LEU A 50 -6.54 18.16 -10.89
C LEU A 50 -7.14 16.78 -10.59
N ASN A 51 -6.55 16.00 -9.67
CA ASN A 51 -6.99 14.64 -9.35
C ASN A 51 -7.45 14.45 -7.90
N VAL A 52 -7.73 15.53 -7.16
CA VAL A 52 -8.12 15.46 -5.74
C VAL A 52 -9.29 14.51 -5.47
N PHE A 53 -10.29 14.47 -6.36
CA PHE A 53 -11.43 13.56 -6.24
C PHE A 53 -11.02 12.09 -6.42
N LYS A 54 -10.10 11.79 -7.34
CA LYS A 54 -9.58 10.43 -7.55
C LYS A 54 -8.74 9.98 -6.35
N ILE A 55 -7.91 10.88 -5.81
CA ILE A 55 -7.11 10.65 -4.61
C ILE A 55 -8.04 10.32 -3.43
N LYS A 56 -9.06 11.15 -3.18
CA LYS A 56 -10.05 10.91 -2.13
C LYS A 56 -10.76 9.57 -2.30
N ARG A 57 -11.11 9.19 -3.53
CA ARG A 57 -11.71 7.88 -3.81
C ARG A 57 -10.77 6.72 -3.45
N LYS A 58 -9.50 6.78 -3.86
CA LYS A 58 -8.49 5.76 -3.53
C LYS A 58 -8.23 5.64 -2.03
N ILE A 59 -8.24 6.76 -1.30
CA ILE A 59 -8.17 6.76 0.17
C ILE A 59 -9.37 6.01 0.75
N ASN A 60 -10.59 6.33 0.32
CA ASN A 60 -11.79 5.67 0.83
C ASN A 60 -11.83 4.16 0.48
N GLU A 61 -11.37 3.77 -0.71
CA GLU A 61 -11.18 2.36 -1.08
C GLU A 61 -10.18 1.66 -0.15
N THR A 62 -9.04 2.31 0.14
CA THR A 62 -8.03 1.79 1.06
C THR A 62 -8.58 1.62 2.48
N VAL A 63 -9.35 2.60 2.98
CA VAL A 63 -9.99 2.53 4.29
C VAL A 63 -10.94 1.32 4.39
N LYS A 64 -11.73 1.07 3.34
CA LYS A 64 -12.61 -0.12 3.29
C LYS A 64 -11.82 -1.41 3.35
N GLU A 65 -10.72 -1.50 2.62
CA GLU A 65 -9.87 -2.69 2.63
C GLU A 65 -9.13 -2.88 3.96
N ILE A 66 -8.72 -1.80 4.64
CA ILE A 66 -8.16 -1.89 6.00
C ILE A 66 -9.20 -2.47 6.97
N VAL A 67 -10.44 -1.96 6.94
CA VAL A 67 -11.52 -2.47 7.82
C VAL A 67 -11.84 -3.93 7.53
N LYS A 68 -11.78 -4.36 6.26
CA LYS A 68 -11.98 -5.75 5.84
C LYS A 68 -10.82 -6.66 6.24
N PHE A 69 -9.59 -6.20 6.05
CA PHE A 69 -8.36 -6.93 6.34
C PHE A 69 -8.11 -7.05 7.85
N LYS A 70 -8.57 -6.07 8.65
CA LYS A 70 -8.44 -6.02 10.12
C LYS A 70 -6.98 -6.25 10.58
N PRO A 71 -6.02 -5.41 10.15
CA PRO A 71 -4.63 -5.58 10.53
C PRO A 71 -4.42 -5.26 12.01
N ASP A 72 -3.51 -5.99 12.67
CA ASP A 72 -3.01 -5.62 13.99
C ASP A 72 -2.10 -4.37 13.95
N ILE A 73 -1.45 -4.12 12.81
CA ILE A 73 -0.49 -3.02 12.61
C ILE A 73 -0.72 -2.37 11.22
N LEU A 74 -0.74 -1.04 11.18
CA LEU A 74 -0.83 -0.22 9.96
C LEU A 74 0.26 0.86 9.97
N PHE A 75 1.07 0.95 8.90
CA PHE A 75 2.16 1.94 8.77
C PHE A 75 2.49 2.25 7.30
#